data_AF-A0A2T5U0K1-F1
#
_entry.id   AF-A0A2T5U0K1-F1
#
_cell.length_a   1.000
_cell.length_b   1.000
_cell.length_c   1.000
_cell.angle_alpha   90.00
_cell.angle_beta   90.00
_cell.angle_gamma   90.00
#
_symmetry.space_group_name_H-M   'P 1'
#
loop_
_entity.id
_entity.type
_entity.pdbx_description
1 polymer ?
#
loop_
_entity_poly.entity_id
_entity_poly.type
_entity_poly.pdbx_seq_one_letter_code
_entity_poly.pdbx_strand_id
1 'polypeptide(L)' 'MQTTTEQPRARAVFSTNDFALMKEVLGEMISKTSIDDERLTRMSALYHRLGRLG' A
#
# COMPACT_ATOMS: atom_id res chain seq x y z
N MET A 1 38.89 -19.05 5.38
CA MET A 1 37.93 -18.86 4.28
C MET A 1 36.77 -18.05 4.84
N GLN A 2 36.67 -16.77 4.45
CA GLN A 2 35.67 -15.85 4.99
C GLN A 2 34.44 -15.89 4.08
N THR A 3 33.34 -16.49 4.54
CA THR A 3 32.07 -16.49 3.82
C THR A 3 31.35 -15.19 4.13
N THR A 4 31.54 -14.17 3.30
CA THR A 4 30.71 -12.95 3.35
C THR A 4 29.28 -13.35 3.02
N THR A 5 28.42 -13.37 4.04
CA THR A 5 26.97 -13.48 3.92
C THR A 5 26.44 -12.20 3.30
N GLU A 6 26.51 -12.10 1.97
CA GLU A 6 25.82 -11.03 1.24
C GLU A 6 24.31 -11.20 1.51
N GLN A 7 23.72 -10.26 2.26
CA GLN A 7 22.29 -10.28 2.51
C GLN A 7 21.56 -10.30 1.17
N PRO A 8 20.57 -11.18 0.96
CA PRO A 8 19.81 -11.21 -0.27
C PRO A 8 19.25 -9.82 -0.52
N ARG A 9 19.59 -9.20 -1.67
CA ARG A 9 19.07 -7.89 -2.04
C ARG A 9 17.55 -7.97 -2.03
N ALA A 10 16.92 -7.21 -1.12
CA ALA A 10 15.47 -7.11 -1.06
C ALA A 10 14.96 -6.55 -2.40
N ARG A 11 14.25 -7.38 -3.16
CA ARG A 11 13.56 -6.92 -4.36
C ARG A 11 12.24 -6.32 -3.94
N ALA A 12 11.92 -5.15 -4.48
CA ALA A 12 10.59 -4.57 -4.33
C ALA A 12 9.56 -5.52 -4.95
N VAL A 13 8.57 -5.93 -4.16
CA VAL A 13 7.48 -6.82 -4.61
C VAL A 13 6.42 -6.03 -5.38
N PHE A 14 6.34 -4.72 -5.12
CA PHE A 14 5.40 -3.81 -5.75
C PHE A 14 6.16 -2.64 -6.38
N SER A 15 5.67 -2.20 -7.53
CA SER A 15 6.09 -0.98 -8.22
C SER A 15 5.26 0.22 -7.77
N THR A 16 5.72 1.43 -8.12
CA THR A 16 4.95 2.67 -7.93
C THR A 16 3.58 2.63 -8.63
N ASN A 17 3.51 1.99 -9.81
CA ASN A 17 2.25 1.84 -10.55
C ASN A 17 1.26 0.92 -9.81
N ASP A 18 1.75 -0.12 -9.15
CA ASP A 18 0.89 -0.99 -8.33
C ASP A 18 0.26 -0.21 -7.18
N PHE A 19 1.04 0.66 -6.52
CA PHE A 19 0.52 1.51 -5.45
C PHE A 19 -0.48 2.55 -5.95
N ALA A 20 -0.30 3.08 -7.17
CA ALA A 20 -1.28 3.97 -7.80
C ALA A 20 -2.61 3.24 -8.06
N LEU A 21 -2.56 2.03 -8.62
CA LEU A 21 -3.74 1.20 -8.83
C LEU A 21 -4.45 0.87 -7.51
N MET A 22 -3.70 0.50 -6.47
CA MET A 22 -4.28 0.23 -5.15
C MET A 22 -4.97 1.46 -4.57
N LYS A 23 -4.41 2.66 -4.77
CA LYS A 23 -5.01 3.92 -4.30
C LYS A 23 -6.35 4.17 -4.98
N GLU A 24 -6.44 3.98 -6.29
CA GLU A 24 -7.70 4.15 -7.04
C GLU A 24 -8.79 3.21 -6.53
N VAL A 25 -8.47 1.91 -6.41
CA VAL A 25 -9.40 0.89 -5.90
C VAL A 25 -9.86 1.23 -4.46
N LEU A 26 -8.95 1.68 -3.60
CA LEU A 26 -9.30 2.10 -2.24
C LEU A 26 -10.23 3.33 -2.23
N GLY A 27 -9.98 4.31 -3.11
CA GLY A 27 -10.83 5.48 -3.24
C GLY A 27 -12.26 5.10 -3.60
N GLU A 28 -12.43 4.18 -4.54
CA GLU A 28 -13.75 3.64 -4.88
C GLU A 28 -14.40 2.91 -3.70
N MET A 29 -13.65 2.05 -3.01
CA MET A 29 -14.17 1.30 -1.86
C MET A 29 -14.62 2.23 -0.74
N ILE A 30 -13.85 3.28 -0.44
CA ILE A 30 -14.22 4.30 0.55
C ILE A 30 -15.56 4.95 0.17
N SER A 31 -15.74 5.30 -1.11
CA SER A 31 -16.99 5.94 -1.57
C SER A 31 -18.22 5.03 -1.46
N LYS A 32 -18.02 3.71 -1.49
CA LYS A 32 -19.07 2.68 -1.42
C LYS A 32 -19.32 2.17 0.01
N THR A 33 -18.48 2.55 0.98
CA THR A 33 -18.53 2.03 2.35
C THR A 33 -19.34 2.95 3.26
N SER A 34 -20.17 2.38 4.14
CA SER A 34 -20.94 3.15 5.12
C SER A 34 -20.05 3.88 6.12
N ILE A 35 -20.51 5.03 6.62
CA ILE A 35 -19.82 5.84 7.63
C ILE A 35 -19.67 5.14 8.98
N ASP A 36 -20.56 4.20 9.29
CA ASP A 36 -20.56 3.45 10.54
C ASP A 36 -19.64 2.21 10.50
N ASP A 37 -19.07 1.88 9.34
CA ASP A 37 -18.15 0.75 9.20
C ASP A 37 -16.76 1.16 9.73
N GLU A 38 -16.31 0.49 10.79
CA GLU A 38 -14.99 0.73 11.40
C GLU A 38 -13.82 0.62 10.40
N ARG A 39 -14.02 -0.13 9.30
CA ARG A 39 -13.01 -0.26 8.24
C ARG A 39 -12.83 1.02 7.45
N LEU A 40 -13.83 1.91 7.39
CA LEU A 40 -13.76 3.16 6.65
C LEU A 40 -12.57 4.02 7.09
N THR A 41 -12.40 4.20 8.41
CA THR A 41 -11.28 4.96 8.98
C THR A 41 -9.93 4.35 8.61
N ARG A 42 -9.83 3.01 8.60
CA ARG A 42 -8.60 2.29 8.23
C ARG A 42 -8.30 2.44 6.73
N MET A 43 -9.33 2.35 5.88
CA MET A 43 -9.21 2.54 4.44
C MET A 43 -8.80 3.96 4.09
N SER A 44 -9.42 4.98 4.70
CA SER A 44 -9.03 6.38 4.52
C SER A 44 -7.57 6.63 4.92
N ALA A 45 -7.14 6.08 6.06
CA ALA A 45 -5.73 6.18 6.47
C ALA A 45 -4.78 5.49 5.46
N LEU A 46 -5.16 4.33 4.93
CA LEU A 46 -4.36 3.62 3.93
C LEU A 46 -4.29 4.38 2.59
N TYR A 47 -5.41 4.93 2.13
CA TYR A 47 -5.50 5.74 0.91
C TYR A 47 -4.53 6.94 0.94
N HIS A 48 -4.45 7.65 2.07
CA HIS A 48 -3.50 8.75 2.24
C HIS A 48 -2.04 8.30 2.28
N ARG A 49 -1.74 7.14 2.89
CA ARG A 49 -0.38 6.58 2.92
C ARG A 49 0.11 6.19 1.53
N LEU A 50 -0.76 5.54 0.73
CA LEU A 50 -0.45 5.18 -0.65
C LEU A 50 -0.20 6.43 -1.52
N GLY A 51 -0.91 7.53 -1.26
CA GLY A 51 -0.68 8.81 -1.94
C GLY A 51 0.69 9.45 -1.70
N ARG A 52 1.49 8.95 -0.73
CA ARG A 52 2.87 9.40 -0.49
C ARG A 52 3.93 8.53 -1.17
N LEU A 53 3.51 7.38 -1.71
CA LEU A 53 4.40 6.41 -2.36
C LEU A 53 4.43 6.56 -3.89
N GLY A 54 3.50 7.36 -4.45
CA GLY A 54 3.41 7.74 -5.86
C GLY A 54 4.24 8.96 -6.19
#